data_AF-A0A4Y7U2I6-F1
#
_entry.id   AF-A0A4Y7U2I6-F1
#
_cell.length_a   1.000
_cell.length_b   1.000
_cell.length_c   1.000
_cell.angle_alpha   90.00
_cell.angle_beta   90.00
_cell.angle_gamma   90.00
#
_symmetry.space_group_name_H-M   'P 1'
#
loop_
_entity.id
_entity.type
_entity.pdbx_description
1 polymer ?
#
loop_
_entity_poly.entity_id
_entity_poly.type
_entity_poly.pdbx_seq_one_letter_code
_entity_poly.pdbx_strand_id
1 'polypeptide(L)'
;LDKDLVPVKDLDKEQRPINQKWSWDRVLRSPYIKQADVLQCFYFFESHFSREELKRNFEFYESFTVHESSLSPCVHSIQAAALDKMDMAYTFYLRTSRLDLDD
;
A
#
# COMPACT_ATOMS: atom_id res chain seq x y z
N LEU A 1 1.13 -20.00 12.71
CA LEU A 1 0.11 -19.56 11.74
C LEU A 1 0.88 -18.87 10.63
N ASP A 2 1.50 -19.66 9.77
CA ASP A 2 2.26 -19.12 8.65
C ASP A 2 1.25 -18.64 7.61
N LYS A 3 1.25 -17.32 7.35
CA LYS A 3 0.49 -16.76 6.24
C LYS A 3 1.27 -17.01 4.98
N ASP A 4 0.60 -17.48 3.94
CA ASP A 4 1.20 -17.51 2.61
C ASP A 4 1.32 -16.07 2.11
N LEU A 5 2.56 -15.61 1.92
CA LEU A 5 2.89 -14.22 1.58
C LEU A 5 2.92 -14.05 0.07
N VAL A 6 1.73 -13.99 -0.53
CA VAL A 6 1.56 -13.69 -1.95
C VAL A 6 1.44 -12.17 -2.16
N PRO A 7 2.34 -11.53 -2.93
CA PRO A 7 2.24 -10.11 -3.26
C PRO A 7 0.97 -9.76 -4.04
N VAL A 8 0.49 -8.53 -3.91
CA VAL A 8 -0.73 -8.03 -4.60
C VAL A 8 -0.60 -8.12 -6.13
N LYS A 9 0.61 -7.99 -6.68
CA LYS A 9 0.86 -8.13 -8.13
C LYS A 9 0.56 -9.54 -8.65
N ASP A 10 0.64 -10.54 -7.78
CA ASP A 10 0.44 -11.96 -8.09
C ASP A 10 -0.98 -12.43 -7.71
N LEU A 11 -1.77 -11.56 -7.06
CA LEU A 11 -3.19 -11.79 -6.81
C LEU A 11 -4.00 -11.58 -8.09
N ASP A 12 -4.84 -12.56 -8.41
CA ASP A 12 -5.76 -12.48 -9.54
C ASP A 12 -6.61 -11.21 -9.50
N LYS A 13 -6.63 -10.46 -10.62
CA LYS A 13 -7.41 -9.23 -10.79
C LYS A 13 -8.91 -9.49 -10.63
N GLU A 14 -9.39 -10.67 -10.98
CA GLU A 14 -10.79 -11.06 -10.77
C GLU A 14 -11.15 -11.13 -9.30
N GLN A 15 -10.19 -11.17 -8.37
CA GLN A 15 -10.43 -11.18 -6.93
C GLN A 15 -10.39 -9.78 -6.29
N ARG A 16 -10.15 -8.72 -7.07
CA ARG A 16 -10.10 -7.33 -6.57
C ARG A 16 -11.35 -6.53 -6.99
N PRO A 17 -11.88 -5.62 -6.15
CA PRO A 17 -11.40 -5.32 -4.80
C PRO A 17 -11.83 -6.39 -3.77
N ILE A 18 -10.92 -6.75 -2.86
CA ILE A 18 -11.10 -7.89 -1.95
C ILE A 18 -12.23 -7.64 -0.94
N ASN A 19 -12.49 -6.38 -0.58
CA ASN A 19 -13.61 -6.00 0.28
C ASN A 19 -15.00 -6.30 -0.31
N GLN A 20 -15.12 -6.45 -1.63
CA GLN A 20 -16.39 -6.78 -2.31
C GLN A 20 -16.48 -8.25 -2.70
N LYS A 21 -15.32 -8.92 -2.88
CA LYS A 21 -15.26 -10.26 -3.48
C LYS A 21 -14.93 -11.37 -2.49
N TRP A 22 -14.40 -11.05 -1.32
CA TRP A 22 -14.01 -12.03 -0.31
C TRP A 22 -14.91 -11.95 0.92
N SER A 23 -15.04 -13.07 1.63
CA SER A 23 -15.62 -13.07 2.97
C SER A 23 -14.70 -12.35 3.96
N TRP A 24 -15.28 -11.72 4.97
CA TRP A 24 -14.55 -10.90 5.92
C TRP A 24 -13.48 -11.69 6.70
N ASP A 25 -13.77 -12.94 7.05
CA ASP A 25 -12.82 -13.83 7.72
C ASP A 25 -11.59 -14.12 6.85
N ARG A 26 -11.77 -14.26 5.53
CA ARG A 26 -10.67 -14.44 4.58
C ARG A 26 -9.82 -13.18 4.49
N VAL A 27 -10.45 -12.00 4.41
CA VAL A 27 -9.74 -10.70 4.40
C VAL A 27 -8.86 -10.57 5.65
N LEU A 28 -9.42 -10.78 6.85
CA LEU A 28 -8.70 -10.62 8.11
C LEU A 28 -7.52 -11.58 8.29
N ARG A 29 -7.63 -12.80 7.75
CA ARG A 29 -6.58 -13.83 7.85
C ARG A 29 -5.52 -13.72 6.74
N SER A 30 -5.80 -12.98 5.68
CA SER A 30 -4.90 -12.75 4.55
C SER A 30 -3.67 -11.89 4.91
N PRO A 31 -2.65 -11.80 4.04
CA PRO A 31 -1.54 -10.86 4.21
C PRO A 31 -1.86 -9.44 3.69
N TYR A 32 -3.03 -9.22 3.10
CA TYR A 32 -3.34 -7.97 2.40
C TYR A 32 -3.70 -6.84 3.34
N ILE A 33 -3.15 -5.66 3.04
CA ILE A 33 -3.30 -4.47 3.87
C ILE A 33 -4.16 -3.46 3.12
N LYS A 34 -5.21 -2.96 3.77
CA LYS A 34 -6.16 -2.02 3.16
C LYS A 34 -5.50 -0.68 2.80
N GLN A 35 -4.65 -0.16 3.69
CA GLN A 35 -4.07 1.17 3.62
C GLN A 35 -2.73 1.27 4.36
N ALA A 36 -2.09 2.44 4.36
CA ALA A 36 -0.86 2.64 5.12
C ALA A 36 -1.10 2.40 6.63
N ASP A 37 -0.26 1.56 7.24
CA ASP A 37 -0.26 1.26 8.68
C ASP A 37 1.15 1.54 9.25
N VAL A 38 2.09 0.61 9.12
CA VAL A 38 3.51 0.87 9.46
C VAL A 38 4.04 2.07 8.69
N LEU A 39 3.71 2.17 7.40
CA LEU A 39 4.10 3.31 6.58
C LEU A 39 3.45 4.62 7.04
N GLN A 40 2.28 4.60 7.67
CA GLN A 40 1.69 5.81 8.27
C GLN A 40 2.57 6.34 9.40
N CYS A 41 3.19 5.46 10.19
CA CYS A 41 4.13 5.83 11.25
C CYS A 41 5.38 6.51 10.67
N PHE A 42 5.97 5.94 9.60
CA PHE A 42 7.09 6.57 8.90
C PHE A 42 6.75 7.95 8.37
N TYR A 43 5.52 8.14 7.86
CA TYR A 43 5.08 9.45 7.39
C TYR A 43 4.96 10.48 8.52
N PHE A 44 4.41 10.10 9.68
CA PHE A 44 4.26 11.04 10.80
C PHE A 44 5.57 11.36 11.52
N PHE A 45 6.50 10.41 11.56
CA PHE A 45 7.74 10.52 12.34
C PHE A 45 8.97 10.37 11.45
N GLU A 46 8.95 10.94 10.24
CA GLU A 46 10.01 10.79 9.23
C GLU A 46 11.43 11.03 9.79
N SER A 47 11.58 12.03 10.66
CA SER A 47 12.86 12.37 11.30
C SER A 47 13.37 11.35 12.33
N HIS A 48 12.54 10.39 12.74
CA HIS A 48 12.88 9.38 13.74
C HIS A 48 13.44 8.10 13.12
N PHE A 49 13.40 7.97 11.79
CA PHE A 49 13.85 6.78 11.08
C PHE A 49 14.88 7.12 10.02
N SER A 50 15.78 6.19 9.77
CA SER A 50 16.71 6.28 8.65
C SER A 50 16.00 6.00 7.32
N ARG A 51 16.56 6.55 6.24
CA ARG A 51 16.11 6.26 4.88
C ARG A 51 16.16 4.76 4.54
N GLU A 52 17.12 4.03 5.09
CA GLU A 52 17.23 2.57 4.89
C GLU A 52 16.13 1.79 5.61
N GLU A 53 15.72 2.22 6.81
CA GLU A 53 14.56 1.65 7.50
C GLU A 53 13.28 1.90 6.73
N LEU A 54 13.09 3.14 6.25
CA LEU A 54 11.96 3.47 5.37
C LEU A 54 11.96 2.58 4.13
N LYS A 55 13.10 2.44 3.46
CA LYS A 55 13.22 1.63 2.23
C LYS A 55 12.79 0.18 2.45
N ARG A 56 13.33 -0.49 3.48
CA ARG A 56 13.01 -1.89 3.77
C ARG A 56 11.53 -2.08 4.11
N ASN A 57 10.96 -1.17 4.91
CA ASN A 57 9.55 -1.25 5.29
C ASN A 57 8.64 -0.94 4.10
N PHE A 58 8.97 0.08 3.31
CA PHE A 58 8.22 0.46 2.12
C PHE A 58 8.17 -0.70 1.13
N GLU A 59 9.32 -1.28 0.76
CA GLU A 59 9.38 -2.39 -0.21
C GLU A 59 8.62 -3.63 0.25
N PHE A 60 8.60 -3.89 1.56
CA PHE A 60 7.82 -4.99 2.12
C PHE A 60 6.31 -4.69 2.11
N TYR A 61 5.88 -3.63 2.81
CA TYR A 61 4.46 -3.38 3.05
C TYR A 61 3.70 -2.89 1.81
N GLU A 62 4.34 -2.14 0.91
CA GLU A 62 3.70 -1.69 -0.33
C GLU A 62 3.27 -2.90 -1.18
N SER A 63 4.12 -3.94 -1.26
CA SER A 63 3.85 -5.14 -2.05
C SER A 63 2.60 -5.93 -1.60
N PHE A 64 2.15 -5.71 -0.36
CA PHE A 64 0.94 -6.32 0.22
C PHE A 64 -0.23 -5.35 0.37
N THR A 65 -0.08 -4.08 -0.03
CA THR A 65 -1.12 -3.06 0.13
C THR A 65 -2.06 -3.02 -1.08
N VAL A 66 -3.37 -3.24 -0.87
CA VAL A 66 -4.36 -3.24 -1.96
C VAL A 66 -4.87 -1.84 -2.33
N HIS A 67 -4.62 -0.87 -1.43
CA HIS A 67 -5.08 0.52 -1.53
C HIS A 67 -6.60 0.65 -1.72
N GLU A 68 -7.37 -0.08 -0.92
CA GLU A 68 -8.85 -0.04 -0.91
C GLU A 68 -9.38 1.02 0.08
N SER A 69 -8.60 2.08 0.24
CA SER A 69 -8.91 3.28 1.01
C SER A 69 -8.30 4.48 0.28
N SER A 70 -9.07 5.56 0.15
CA SER A 70 -8.62 6.81 -0.48
C SER A 70 -7.41 7.42 0.21
N LEU A 71 -7.23 7.16 1.51
CA LEU A 71 -6.09 7.64 2.30
C LEU A 71 -4.78 6.91 2.01
N SER A 72 -4.81 5.79 1.27
CA SER A 72 -3.62 4.97 1.10
C SER A 72 -2.63 5.50 0.05
N PRO A 73 -3.05 5.82 -1.19
CA PRO A 73 -2.09 6.16 -2.25
C PRO A 73 -1.28 7.42 -1.96
N CYS A 74 -1.84 8.45 -1.33
CA CYS A 74 -1.12 9.69 -1.04
C CYS A 74 0.11 9.47 -0.13
N VAL A 75 -0.03 8.67 0.92
CA VAL A 75 1.07 8.37 1.86
C VAL A 75 2.18 7.57 1.15
N HIS A 76 1.79 6.63 0.29
CA HIS A 76 2.76 5.85 -0.51
C HIS A 76 3.44 6.71 -1.57
N SER A 77 2.73 7.67 -2.17
CA SER A 77 3.31 8.64 -3.10
C SER A 77 4.43 9.46 -2.45
N ILE A 78 4.21 9.96 -1.24
CA ILE A 78 5.19 10.79 -0.52
C ILE A 78 6.43 9.96 -0.17
N GLN A 79 6.24 8.76 0.35
CA GLN A 79 7.37 7.89 0.72
C GLN A 79 8.14 7.36 -0.49
N ALA A 80 7.45 7.06 -1.60
CA ALA A 80 8.11 6.70 -2.85
C ALA A 80 9.01 7.86 -3.34
N ALA A 81 8.54 9.11 -3.25
CA ALA A 81 9.35 10.28 -3.57
C ALA A 81 10.56 10.44 -2.64
N ALA A 82 10.38 10.27 -1.32
CA ALA A 82 11.48 10.30 -0.34
C ALA A 82 12.54 9.21 -0.60
N LEU A 83 12.13 8.10 -1.22
CA LEU A 83 13.00 7.00 -1.62
C LEU A 83 13.60 7.15 -3.03
N ASP A 84 13.33 8.25 -3.73
CA ASP A 84 13.76 8.50 -5.12
C ASP A 84 13.16 7.50 -6.13
N LYS A 85 11.95 7.00 -5.86
CA LYS A 85 11.18 6.11 -6.72
C LYS A 85 10.09 6.90 -7.47
N MET A 86 10.52 7.88 -8.25
CA MET A 86 9.63 8.93 -8.80
C MET A 86 8.52 8.42 -9.72
N ASP A 87 8.76 7.40 -10.55
CA ASP A 87 7.72 6.83 -11.42
C ASP A 87 6.55 6.23 -10.61
N MET A 88 6.90 5.55 -9.51
CA MET A 88 5.93 4.98 -8.59
C MET A 88 5.23 6.07 -7.77
N ALA A 89 5.97 7.09 -7.33
CA ALA A 89 5.39 8.26 -6.67
C ALA A 89 4.35 8.93 -7.58
N TYR A 90 4.68 9.13 -8.87
CA TYR A 90 3.76 9.72 -9.84
C TYR A 90 2.52 8.85 -10.08
N THR A 91 2.70 7.52 -10.16
CA THR A 91 1.59 6.58 -10.30
C THR A 91 0.61 6.68 -9.11
N PHE A 92 1.14 6.72 -7.88
CA PHE A 92 0.30 6.90 -6.69
C PHE A 92 -0.34 8.30 -6.62
N TYR A 93 0.37 9.34 -7.06
CA TYR A 93 -0.18 10.69 -7.17
C TYR A 93 -1.36 10.75 -8.13
N LEU A 94 -1.27 10.14 -9.31
CA LEU A 94 -2.39 10.08 -10.26
C LEU A 94 -3.59 9.36 -9.64
N ARG A 95 -3.36 8.22 -8.98
CA ARG A 95 -4.43 7.49 -8.31
C ARG A 95 -5.11 8.29 -7.20
N THR A 96 -4.36 9.07 -6.41
CA THR A 96 -4.96 9.88 -5.34
C THR A 96 -5.66 11.13 -5.85
N SER A 97 -5.13 11.77 -6.90
CA SER A 97 -5.65 13.04 -7.42
C SER A 97 -6.85 12.87 -8.34
N ARG A 98 -7.01 11.66 -8.91
CA ARG A 98 -8.08 11.35 -9.85
C ARG A 98 -9.07 10.30 -9.35
N LEU A 99 -8.98 9.87 -8.09
CA LEU A 99 -9.84 8.82 -7.54
C LEU A 99 -11.32 9.06 -7.85
N ASP A 100 -11.86 10.23 -7.46
CA ASP A 100 -13.26 10.55 -7.72
C ASP A 100 -13.55 10.93 -9.18
N LEU A 101 -12.52 11.23 -9.98
CA LEU A 101 -12.68 11.58 -11.39
C LEU A 101 -12.71 10.36 -12.32
N ASP A 102 -12.11 9.26 -11.89
CA ASP A 102 -11.92 8.03 -12.68
C ASP A 102 -12.73 6.82 -12.14
N ASP A 103 -13.52 6.99 -11.06
CA ASP A 103 -14.36 5.99 -10.39
C ASP A 103 -13.62 4.66 -10.02
#